data_AF-I7GD16-F1
#
_entry.id   AF-I7GD16-F1
#
_cell.length_a   1.000
_cell.length_b   1.000
_cell.length_c   1.000
_cell.angle_alpha   90.00
_cell.angle_beta   90.00
_cell.angle_gamma   90.00
#
_symmetry.space_group_name_H-M   'P 1'
#
loop_
_entity.id
_entity.type
_entity.pdbx_description
1 polymer ?
#
loop_
_entity_poly.entity_id
_entity_poly.type
_entity_poly.pdbx_seq_one_letter_code
_entity_poly.pdbx_strand_id
1 'polypeptide(L)' 'MLLNYEGGRLSFTFSTCACLSGDILEKVSVHCPVFDYVPPELITLFISNIGGNAPSYIYRLMSELYHPDDHVL' A
#
# COMPACT_ATOMS: atom_id res chain seq x y z
N MET A 1 -0.59 9.79 12.32
CA MET A 1 0.10 9.37 11.08
C MET A 1 1.34 10.25 10.95
N LEU A 2 2.44 9.87 11.61
CA LEU A 2 3.71 10.58 11.47
C LEU A 2 4.66 9.65 10.75
N LEU A 3 5.01 10.02 9.51
CA LEU A 3 6.04 9.36 8.72
C LEU A 3 7.39 9.81 9.29
N ASN A 4 8.02 8.98 10.11
CA ASN A 4 9.41 9.19 10.48
C ASN A 4 10.30 8.42 9.51
N TYR A 5 11.06 9.17 8.71
CA TYR A 5 12.07 8.67 7.78
C TYR A 5 13.44 8.86 8.44
N GLU A 6 13.94 7.83 9.12
CA GLU A 6 15.34 7.78 9.55
C GLU A 6 16.07 6.67 8.76
N GLY A 7 16.99 7.08 7.89
CA GLY A 7 18.02 6.19 7.34
C GLY A 7 17.56 5.11 6.35
N GLY A 8 16.56 5.38 5.50
CA GLY A 8 16.23 4.51 4.37
C GLY A 8 15.52 3.19 4.74
N ARG A 9 15.15 3.00 6.02
CA ARG A 9 14.34 1.88 6.47
C ARG A 9 12.93 2.38 6.76
N LEU A 10 12.02 2.19 5.80
CA LEU A 10 10.59 2.45 5.94
C LEU A 10 10.01 1.57 7.06
N SER A 11 10.05 2.10 8.29
CA SER A 11 9.50 1.44 9.47
C SER A 11 8.05 1.87 9.60
N PHE A 12 7.12 1.10 9.01
CA PHE A 12 5.68 1.24 9.30
C PHE A 12 5.44 0.75 10.73
N THR A 13 5.67 1.58 11.74
CA THR A 13 5.18 1.32 13.09
C THR A 13 3.67 1.58 13.11
N PHE A 14 2.91 0.66 12.51
CA PHE A 14 1.48 0.57 12.81
C PHE A 14 1.40 0.20 14.28
N SER A 15 0.83 1.10 15.07
CA SER A 15 0.47 0.86 16.46
C SER A 15 -0.20 -0.51 16.55
N THR A 16 0.56 -1.52 16.98
CA THR A 16 0.01 -2.84 17.27
C THR A 16 -1.04 -2.61 18.32
N CYS A 17 -2.30 -2.90 17.99
CA CYS A 17 -3.48 -2.92 18.85
C CYS A 17 -3.12 -2.88 20.35
N ALA A 18 -2.98 -1.67 20.92
CA ALA A 18 -2.56 -1.48 22.31
C ALA A 18 -3.72 -1.70 23.31
N CYS A 19 -4.79 -2.38 22.89
CA CYS A 19 -6.06 -2.40 23.61
C CYS A 19 -6.42 -3.74 24.26
N LEU A 20 -5.57 -4.77 24.20
CA LEU A 20 -5.92 -6.05 24.80
C LEU A 20 -4.82 -6.49 25.78
N SER A 21 -5.01 -6.15 27.04
CA SER A 21 -4.27 -6.74 28.17
C SER A 21 -5.11 -7.90 28.70
N GLY A 22 -4.80 -9.14 28.30
CA GLY A 22 -5.49 -10.33 28.78
C GLY A 22 -4.84 -11.64 28.32
N ASP A 23 -4.79 -12.63 29.23
CA ASP A 23 -4.08 -13.92 29.11
C ASP A 23 -4.53 -14.80 27.92
N ILE A 24 -5.60 -14.41 27.21
CA ILE A 24 -6.13 -15.11 26.03
C ILE A 24 -5.31 -14.89 24.74
N LEU A 25 -4.41 -13.90 24.73
CA LEU A 25 -3.67 -13.48 23.53
C LEU A 25 -2.46 -14.34 23.21
N GLU A 26 -1.92 -15.07 24.19
CA GLU A 26 -0.76 -15.94 23.98
C GLU A 26 -1.09 -17.13 23.06
N LYS A 27 -2.38 -17.44 22.90
CA LYS A 27 -2.89 -18.53 22.06
C LYS A 27 -3.51 -18.06 20.74
N VAL A 28 -3.51 -16.76 20.46
CA VAL A 28 -4.21 -16.20 19.28
C VAL A 28 -3.27 -15.31 18.48
N SER A 29 -3.03 -15.69 17.23
CA SER A 29 -2.41 -14.82 16.23
C SER A 29 -3.43 -13.78 15.75
N VAL A 30 -3.30 -12.54 16.22
CA VAL A 30 -4.14 -11.43 15.75
C VAL A 30 -3.51 -10.83 14.51
N HIS A 31 -4.20 -10.96 13.38
CA HIS A 31 -3.81 -10.30 12.13
C HIS A 31 -4.64 -9.04 11.92
N CYS A 32 -3.97 -7.89 11.84
CA CYS A 32 -4.57 -6.61 11.48
C CYS A 32 -3.93 -6.09 10.19
N PRO A 33 -4.35 -6.58 9.01
CA PRO A 33 -3.92 -6.00 7.75
C PRO A 33 -4.45 -4.57 7.65
N VAL A 34 -3.55 -3.62 7.39
CA VAL A 34 -3.89 -2.20 7.24
C VAL A 34 -4.34 -1.88 5.82
N PHE A 35 -3.87 -2.68 4.87
CA PHE A 35 -4.13 -2.53 3.45
C PHE A 35 -4.66 -3.85 2.90
N ASP A 36 -5.56 -3.75 1.93
CA ASP A 36 -6.14 -4.89 1.22
C ASP A 36 -5.88 -4.75 -0.28
N TYR A 37 -5.83 -5.87 -0.98
CA TYR A 37 -5.59 -5.90 -2.42
C TYR A 37 -6.92 -5.86 -3.17
N VAL A 38 -7.08 -4.85 -4.02
CA VAL A 38 -8.27 -4.70 -4.86
C VAL A 38 -7.95 -5.11 -6.30
N PRO A 39 -8.69 -6.05 -6.90
CA PRO A 39 -8.47 -6.46 -8.28
C PRO A 39 -8.86 -5.35 -9.28
N PRO A 40 -8.20 -5.29 -10.44
CA PRO A 40 -8.40 -4.23 -11.43
C PRO A 40 -9.78 -4.25 -12.10
N GLU A 41 -10.48 -5.40 -12.11
CA GLU A 41 -11.81 -5.56 -12.72
C GLU A 41 -12.89 -4.72 -12.04
N LEU A 42 -12.68 -4.35 -10.77
CA LEU A 42 -13.63 -3.56 -9.98
C LEU A 42 -13.39 -2.04 -10.10
N ILE A 43 -12.36 -1.62 -10.83
CA ILE A 43 -11.97 -0.22 -10.95
C ILE A 43 -12.44 0.33 -12.30
N THR A 44 -13.29 1.35 -12.27
CA THR A 44 -13.85 1.96 -13.48
C THR A 44 -13.04 3.15 -13.99
N LEU A 45 -12.48 3.94 -13.08
CA LEU A 45 -11.78 5.18 -13.40
C LEU A 45 -10.71 5.50 -12.36
N PHE A 46 -9.50 5.79 -12.83
CA PHE A 46 -8.43 6.38 -12.04
C PHE A 46 -8.39 7.88 -12.27
N ILE A 47 -8.53 8.67 -11.20
CA ILE A 47 -8.42 10.12 -11.28
C ILE A 47 -7.01 10.53 -10.89
N SER A 48 -6.29 11.14 -11.83
CA SER A 48 -4.92 11.64 -11.69
C SER A 48 -4.86 13.14 -12.01
N ASN A 49 -3.72 13.78 -11.76
CA ASN A 49 -3.51 15.21 -12.04
C ASN A 49 -3.70 15.58 -13.53
N ILE A 50 -3.53 14.61 -14.43
CA ILE A 50 -3.71 14.73 -15.88
C ILE A 50 -5.13 14.38 -16.35
N GLY A 51 -6.03 14.00 -15.43
CA GLY A 51 -7.43 13.68 -15.73
C GLY A 51 -7.83 12.25 -15.33
N GLY A 52 -9.00 11.85 -15.83
CA GLY A 52 -9.57 10.53 -15.63
C GLY A 52 -9.04 9.52 -16.64
N ASN A 53 -8.43 8.44 -16.17
CA ASN A 53 -7.84 7.38 -16.97
C ASN A 53 -8.53 6.03 -16.69
N ALA A 54 -8.79 5.26 -17.74
CA ALA A 54 -9.24 3.88 -17.59
C ALA A 54 -8.11 2.99 -17.01
N PRO A 55 -8.44 1.89 -16.30
CA PRO A 55 -7.42 0.98 -15.77
C PRO A 55 -6.48 0.40 -16.83
N SER A 56 -6.94 0.27 -18.08
CA SER A 56 -6.11 -0.18 -19.20
C SER A 56 -5.00 0.81 -19.58
N TYR A 57 -5.16 2.10 -19.28
CA TYR A 57 -4.20 3.15 -19.66
C TYR A 57 -2.97 3.22 -18.74
N ILE A 58 -3.03 2.57 -17.57
CA ILE A 58 -1.97 2.64 -16.56
C ILE A 58 -0.61 2.14 -17.10
N TYR A 59 -0.57 1.09 -17.91
CA TYR A 59 0.69 0.57 -18.47
C TYR A 59 1.43 1.61 -19.31
N ARG A 60 0.69 2.44 -20.05
CA ARG A 60 1.28 3.50 -20.86
C ARG A 60 1.83 4.60 -19.98
N LEU A 61 1.10 5.00 -18.94
CA LEU A 61 1.60 5.96 -17.95
C LEU A 61 2.89 5.47 -17.28
N MET A 62 2.96 4.18 -16.93
CA MET A 62 4.17 3.60 -16.36
C MET A 62 5.36 3.72 -17.32
N SER A 63 5.17 3.46 -18.61
CA SER A 63 6.24 3.59 -19.62
C SER A 63 6.64 5.04 -19.93
N GLU A 64 5.74 6.00 -19.72
CA GLU A 64 6.02 7.43 -19.91
C GLU A 64 6.81 8.00 -18.72
N LEU A 65 6.57 7.49 -17.50
CA LEU A 65 7.14 8.01 -16.26
C LEU A 65 8.36 7.25 -15.77
N TYR A 66 8.49 5.96 -16.09
CA TYR A 66 9.57 5.10 -15.63
C TYR A 66 10.29 4.42 -16.79
N HIS A 67 11.59 4.19 -16.63
CA HIS A 67 12.36 3.40 -17.57
C HIS A 67 12.12 1.90 -17.32
N PRO A 68 12.05 1.05 -18.37
CA PRO A 68 11.84 -0.39 -18.22
C PRO A 68 12.94 -1.12 -17.42
N ASP A 69 14.11 -0.52 -17.25
CA ASP A 69 15.20 -1.12 -16.47
C ASP A 69 15.10 -0.81 -14.96
N ASP A 70 14.26 0.16 -14.56
CA ASP A 70 14.11 0.60 -13.16
C ASP A 70 12.97 -0.15 -12.42
N HIS A 71 12.45 -1.23 -12.99
CA HIS A 71 11.37 -2.02 -12.37
C HIS A 71 11.83 -2.84 -11.16
N VAL A 72 13.14 -3.03 -10.99
CA VAL A 72 13.76 -3.74 -9.87
C VAL A 72 14.80 -2.83 -9.24
N LEU A 73 14.61 -2.53 -7.95
CA LEU A 73 15.56 -1.80 -7.10
C LEU A 73 16.45 -2.77 -6.33
#